data_AF-A0A2G9NFB5-F1
#
_entry.id   AF-A0A2G9NFB5-F1
#
_cell.length_a   1.000
_cell.length_b   1.000
_cell.length_c   1.000
_cell.angle_alpha   90.00
_cell.angle_beta   90.00
_cell.angle_gamma   90.00
#
_symmetry.space_group_name_H-M   'P 1'
#
loop_
_entity.id
_entity.type
_entity.pdbx_description
1 polymer ?
#
loop_
_entity_poly.entity_id
_entity_poly.type
_entity_poly.pdbx_seq_one_letter_code
_entity_poly.pdbx_strand_id
1 'polypeptide(L)' 'PYYPQDKGKVERTIRNLAEEFVNLLSKFKHWIYGKIEEWRVWFNKERFHRGIKDYPSNLYVKL' A
#
# COMPACT_ATOMS: atom_id res chain seq x y z
N PRO A 1 6.69 -22.18 13.16
CA PRO A 1 5.86 -21.09 13.75
C PRO A 1 4.91 -20.49 12.70
N TYR A 2 3.61 -20.81 12.79
CA TYR A 2 2.57 -20.23 11.94
C TYR A 2 1.95 -19.06 12.70
N TYR A 3 2.33 -17.83 12.35
CA TYR A 3 1.80 -16.60 12.95
C TYR A 3 0.73 -16.00 12.04
N PRO A 4 -0.56 -16.32 12.26
CA PRO A 4 -1.65 -15.88 11.38
C PRO A 4 -1.82 -14.35 11.34
N GLN A 5 -1.31 -13.63 12.34
CA GLN A 5 -1.39 -12.15 12.39
C GLN A 5 -0.55 -11.49 11.30
N ASP A 6 0.63 -12.02 10.99
CA ASP A 6 1.53 -11.46 9.96
C ASP A 6 0.99 -11.74 8.57
N LYS A 7 0.47 -12.96 8.36
CA LYS A 7 -0.23 -13.33 7.13
C LYS A 7 -1.44 -12.43 6.88
N GLY A 8 -2.23 -12.15 7.91
CA GLY A 8 -3.39 -11.26 7.80
C GLY A 8 -3.04 -9.79 7.46
N LYS A 9 -1.88 -9.29 7.89
CA LYS A 9 -1.40 -7.95 7.48
C LYS A 9 -0.99 -7.94 6.01
N VAL A 10 -0.27 -8.97 5.56
CA VAL A 10 0.11 -9.12 4.15
C VAL A 10 -1.13 -9.25 3.27
N GLU A 11 -2.09 -10.10 3.63
CA GLU A 11 -3.33 -10.30 2.88
C GLU A 11 -4.19 -9.02 2.82
N ARG A 12 -4.28 -8.24 3.90
CA ARG A 12 -4.95 -6.92 3.88
C ARG A 12 -4.25 -5.92 2.97
N THR A 13 -2.92 -5.93 2.94
CA THR A 13 -2.14 -5.06 2.06
C THR A 13 -2.36 -5.44 0.60
N ILE A 14 -2.33 -6.73 0.28
CA ILE A 14 -2.63 -7.26 -1.07
C ILE A 14 -4.05 -6.90 -1.49
N ARG A 15 -5.03 -7.01 -0.58
CA ARG A 15 -6.42 -6.65 -0.86
C ARG A 15 -6.59 -5.15 -1.11
N ASN A 16 -6.01 -4.30 -0.28
CA ASN A 16 -6.03 -2.85 -0.51
C ASN A 16 -5.37 -2.48 -1.83
N LEU A 17 -4.24 -3.11 -2.18
CA LEU A 17 -3.62 -2.91 -3.50
C LEU A 17 -4.55 -3.39 -4.63
N ALA A 18 -5.15 -4.57 -4.52
CA ALA A 18 -6.06 -5.07 -5.55
C ALA A 18 -7.33 -4.19 -5.71
N GLU A 19 -7.92 -3.76 -4.60
CA GLU A 19 -9.17 -3.00 -4.61
C GLU A 19 -8.97 -1.51 -4.88
N GLU A 20 -7.96 -0.87 -4.31
CA GLU A 20 -7.66 0.54 -4.55
C GLU A 20 -6.86 0.72 -5.85
N PHE A 21 -5.87 -0.13 -6.12
CA PHE A 21 -5.00 0.03 -7.27
C PHE A 21 -5.53 -0.73 -8.49
N VAL A 22 -5.73 -2.05 -8.43
CA VAL A 22 -6.08 -2.84 -9.63
C VAL A 22 -7.49 -2.54 -10.15
N ASN A 23 -8.50 -2.35 -9.30
CA ASN A 23 -9.85 -2.00 -9.76
C ASN A 23 -9.96 -0.58 -10.33
N LEU A 24 -9.22 0.40 -9.80
CA LEU A 24 -9.15 1.73 -10.40
C LEU A 24 -8.35 1.69 -11.72
N LEU A 25 -7.27 0.90 -11.77
CA LEU A 25 -6.43 0.78 -12.95
C LEU A 25 -7.01 -0.07 -14.09
N SER A 26 -7.90 -1.02 -13.80
CA SER A 26 -8.64 -1.75 -14.85
C SER A 26 -9.53 -0.80 -15.67
N LYS A 27 -10.02 0.28 -15.04
CA LYS A 27 -10.80 1.36 -15.65
C LYS A 27 -9.92 2.40 -16.36
N PHE A 28 -8.67 2.58 -15.91
CA PHE A 28 -7.72 3.55 -16.46
C PHE A 28 -6.37 2.92 -16.80
N LYS A 29 -6.35 1.91 -17.69
CA LYS A 29 -5.15 1.11 -18.02
C LYS A 29 -3.94 1.93 -18.47
N HIS A 30 -4.17 3.11 -19.06
CA HIS A 30 -3.14 4.03 -19.51
C HIS A 30 -2.50 4.84 -18.36
N TRP A 31 -3.19 5.02 -17.23
CA TRP A 31 -2.64 5.67 -16.03
C TRP A 31 -1.58 4.83 -15.32
N ILE A 32 -1.48 3.51 -15.58
CA ILE A 32 -0.53 2.62 -14.90
C ILE A 32 0.91 2.89 -15.32
N TYR A 33 1.12 3.18 -16.61
CA TYR A 33 2.46 3.31 -17.18
C TYR A 33 3.20 4.50 -16.54
N GLY A 34 4.22 4.18 -15.74
CA GLY A 34 5.06 5.17 -15.05
C GLY A 34 4.51 5.68 -13.70
N LYS A 35 3.28 5.36 -13.30
CA LYS A 35 2.66 5.88 -12.05
C LYS A 35 2.75 4.95 -10.86
N ILE A 36 3.22 3.71 -11.03
CA ILE A 36 3.41 2.75 -9.92
C ILE A 36 4.36 3.31 -8.87
N GLU A 37 5.45 3.94 -9.30
CA GLU A 37 6.43 4.50 -8.37
C GLU A 37 5.86 5.71 -7.62
N GLU A 38 5.12 6.58 -8.30
CA GLU A 38 4.40 7.70 -7.67
C GLU A 38 3.38 7.21 -6.64
N TRP A 39 2.62 6.15 -6.96
CA TRP A 39 1.69 5.54 -6.02
C TRP A 39 2.42 4.95 -4.81
N ARG A 40 3.54 4.25 -5.03
CA ARG A 40 4.36 3.70 -3.95
C ARG A 40 4.85 4.80 -3.01
N VAL A 41 5.33 5.91 -3.57
CA VAL A 41 5.79 7.07 -2.79
C VAL A 41 4.63 7.67 -2.01
N TRP A 42 3.50 7.95 -2.66
CA TRP A 42 2.30 8.49 -2.01
C TRP A 42 1.81 7.59 -0.87
N PHE A 43 1.71 6.29 -1.11
CA PHE A 43 1.21 5.32 -0.12
C PHE A 43 2.06 5.31 1.15
N ASN A 44 3.37 5.49 1.03
CA ASN A 44 4.29 5.42 2.16
C ASN A 44 4.57 6.77 2.83
N LYS A 45 4.49 7.89 2.09
CA LYS A 45 4.86 9.23 2.59
C LYS A 45 3.67 10.14 2.84
N GLU A 46 2.61 10.02 2.04
CA GLU A 46 1.50 10.99 2.01
C GLU A 46 0.18 10.41 2.56
N ARG A 47 0.07 9.08 2.65
CA ARG A 47 -1.12 8.42 3.22
C ARG A 47 -0.95 8.20 4.73
N PHE A 48 -1.73 8.93 5.51
CA PHE A 48 -1.79 8.73 6.96
C PHE A 48 -2.39 7.35 7.29
N HIS A 49 -1.65 6.51 8.01
CA HIS A 49 -2.06 5.14 8.31
C HIS A 49 -2.66 5.04 9.72
N ARG A 50 -3.99 5.01 9.82
CA ARG A 50 -4.75 4.99 11.09
C ARG A 50 -4.33 3.89 12.09
N GLY A 51 -3.93 2.72 11.59
CA GLY A 51 -3.48 1.60 12.45
C GLY A 51 -2.14 1.83 13.17
N ILE A 52 -1.23 2.62 12.60
CA ILE A 52 0.04 3.01 13.23
C ILE A 52 0.02 4.45 13.72
N LYS A 53 -1.07 5.19 13.43
CA LYS A 53 -1.28 6.62 13.74
C LYS A 53 -0.16 7.52 13.24
N ASP A 54 0.47 7.15 12.13
CA ASP A 54 1.57 7.86 11.50
C ASP A 54 1.65 7.49 10.00
N TYR A 55 2.60 8.06 9.30
CA TYR A 55 2.96 7.70 7.93
C TYR A 55 3.92 6.49 7.94
N PRO A 56 3.71 5.49 7.07
CA PRO A 56 4.56 4.29 7.06
C PRO A 56 6.07 4.59 6.95
N SER A 57 6.44 5.59 6.18
CA SER A 57 7.85 6.01 6.04
C SER A 57 8.49 6.50 7.34
N ASN A 58 7.75 7.18 8.21
CA ASN A 58 8.27 7.67 9.49
C ASN A 58 8.63 6.53 10.46
N LEU A 59 7.95 5.39 10.33
CA LEU A 59 8.07 4.26 11.23
C LEU A 59 9.03 3.18 10.72
N TYR A 60 8.99 2.86 9.41
CA TYR A 60 9.66 1.71 8.84
C TYR A 60 10.90 2.04 8.00
N VAL A 61 11.09 3.29 7.57
CA VAL A 61 12.19 3.70 6.67
C VAL A 61 13.40 4.29 7.43
N LYS A 62 13.33 4.42 8.76
CA LYS A 62 14.49 4.76 9.59
C LYS A 62 15.39 3.52 9.76
N LEU A 63 16.53 3.53 9.07
CA LEU A 63 17.72 2.73 9.37
C LEU A 63 18.62 3.50 10.34
#